data_AF-A0A9W6SVP4-F1
#
_entry.id   AF-A0A9W6SVP4-F1
#
_cell.length_a   1.000
_cell.length_b   1.000
_cell.length_c   1.000
_cell.angle_alpha   90.00
_cell.angle_beta   90.00
_cell.angle_gamma   90.00
#
_symmetry.space_group_name_H-M   'P 1'
#
loop_
_entity.id
_entity.type
_entity.pdbx_description
1 polymer ?
#
loop_
_entity_poly.entity_id
_entity_poly.type
_entity_poly.pdbx_seq_one_letter_code
_entity_poly.pdbx_strand_id
1 'polypeptide(L)'
;MGTAVDTSSNNSNNSNKDNNNSNSYIPRPILSFEKYLTKNYSALKLKSINELNDFLKSYFIMITNSVVILILSKLPVVGSFVIPFFTFQHLNSYIGTPYSIGVLLITILFLNNHSQYDLSLINSILCIRTLLISFLNPYFKKLPFNKNQKDRWINNRIGILYGFGIFFYYLINIPFIGFVIYGLGEASSGYLITKITDEPPPIREYKGSDINAINDWIESECNWTQDYDEQMKEMIDSFVMPGEF
;
A
#
# COMPACT_ATOMS: atom_id res chain seq x y z
N MET A 1 -58.18 81.40 -13.28
CA MET A 1 -58.52 80.06 -12.77
C MET A 1 -57.45 79.73 -11.75
N GLY A 2 -57.60 80.24 -10.52
CA GLY A 2 -58.17 79.46 -9.41
C GLY A 2 -57.02 78.71 -8.73
N THR A 3 -56.36 79.33 -7.75
CA THR A 3 -56.40 78.96 -6.30
C THR A 3 -55.59 77.70 -5.98
N ALA A 4 -54.77 77.58 -4.94
CA ALA A 4 -54.35 78.45 -3.84
C ALA A 4 -53.41 77.59 -2.95
N VAL A 5 -52.70 78.26 -2.02
CA VAL A 5 -52.50 77.80 -0.61
C VAL A 5 -51.47 76.68 -0.42
N ASP A 6 -50.25 76.98 0.03
CA ASP A 6 -49.83 77.30 1.41
C ASP A 6 -49.40 76.03 2.17
N THR A 7 -48.10 75.84 2.40
CA THR A 7 -47.27 76.32 3.52
C THR A 7 -47.35 75.48 4.79
N SER A 8 -46.15 75.29 5.34
CA SER A 8 -45.82 75.07 6.75
C SER A 8 -46.15 73.71 7.37
N SER A 9 -45.10 73.04 7.85
CA SER A 9 -44.57 73.35 9.19
C SER A 9 -43.47 72.35 9.58
N ASN A 10 -42.32 72.91 9.99
CA ASN A 10 -41.45 72.53 11.11
C ASN A 10 -41.24 71.02 11.41
N ASN A 11 -40.03 70.56 11.68
CA ASN A 11 -39.26 71.06 12.80
C ASN A 11 -37.83 70.47 12.82
N SER A 12 -36.95 71.26 13.41
CA SER A 12 -35.53 71.05 13.68
C SER A 12 -35.18 69.90 14.63
N ASN A 13 -33.88 69.54 14.62
CA ASN A 13 -33.06 69.00 15.71
C ASN A 13 -33.12 67.50 16.04
N ASN A 14 -31.99 66.81 15.84
CA ASN A 14 -31.25 65.99 16.83
C ASN A 14 -30.19 65.17 16.08
N SER A 15 -28.89 65.40 16.29
CA SER A 15 -28.07 64.89 17.40
C SER A 15 -28.25 63.38 17.66
N ASN A 16 -27.16 62.64 17.52
CA ASN A 16 -26.85 61.35 18.15
C ASN A 16 -27.90 60.23 18.04
N LYS A 17 -27.53 59.15 17.34
CA LYS A 17 -27.51 57.83 17.98
C LYS A 17 -26.80 56.77 17.16
N ASP A 18 -25.83 56.17 17.82
CA ASP A 18 -25.25 54.86 17.62
C ASP A 18 -26.30 53.84 17.16
N ASN A 19 -26.20 53.39 15.91
CA ASN A 19 -27.00 52.28 15.40
C ASN A 19 -26.30 50.97 15.73
N ASN A 20 -26.46 50.54 16.98
CA ASN A 20 -26.48 49.14 17.35
C ASN A 20 -27.71 48.49 16.73
N ASN A 21 -27.54 47.59 15.77
CA ASN A 21 -28.60 46.66 15.38
C ASN A 21 -28.07 45.22 15.45
N SER A 22 -28.15 44.68 16.67
CA SER A 22 -28.02 43.27 16.98
C SER A 22 -29.16 42.49 16.33
N ASN A 23 -28.90 41.94 15.14
CA ASN A 23 -29.73 40.90 14.55
C ASN A 23 -29.67 39.65 15.44
N SER A 24 -30.75 39.42 16.18
CA SER A 24 -30.99 38.23 16.98
C SER A 24 -31.15 37.00 16.08
N TYR A 25 -30.10 36.17 16.01
CA TYR A 25 -30.17 34.84 15.43
C TYR A 25 -31.03 33.93 16.33
N ILE A 26 -32.21 33.55 15.86
CA ILE A 26 -33.02 32.49 16.49
C ILE A 26 -32.43 31.14 16.03
N PRO A 27 -31.86 30.30 16.91
CA PRO A 27 -31.32 29.01 16.51
C PRO A 27 -32.46 28.04 16.16
N ARG A 28 -32.36 27.38 15.00
CA ARG A 28 -33.22 26.26 14.62
C ARG A 28 -32.97 25.07 15.56
N PRO A 29 -33.99 24.30 15.95
CA PRO A 29 -33.83 23.20 16.90
C PRO A 29 -32.89 22.11 16.36
N ILE A 30 -31.96 21.70 17.22
CA ILE A 30 -30.81 20.78 17.01
C ILE A 30 -31.22 19.34 16.65
N LEU A 31 -32.53 19.07 16.62
CA LEU A 31 -33.14 17.75 16.39
C LEU A 31 -32.82 17.11 15.03
N SER A 32 -32.48 17.90 14.01
CA SER A 32 -32.04 17.34 12.72
C SER A 32 -30.63 16.76 12.81
N PHE A 33 -29.72 17.47 13.49
CA PHE A 33 -28.31 17.09 13.57
C PHE A 33 -28.11 15.77 14.32
N GLU A 34 -28.88 15.55 15.39
CA GLU A 34 -28.85 14.30 16.15
C GLU A 34 -29.27 13.11 15.27
N LYS A 35 -30.31 13.26 14.44
CA LYS A 35 -30.78 12.21 13.53
C LYS A 35 -29.79 11.88 12.41
N TYR A 36 -29.05 12.89 11.92
CA TYR A 36 -27.95 12.71 10.96
C TYR A 36 -26.74 12.03 11.60
N LEU A 37 -26.40 12.41 12.84
CA LEU A 37 -25.34 11.75 13.60
C LEU A 37 -25.70 10.29 13.90
N THR A 38 -26.87 9.97 14.44
CA THR A 38 -27.25 8.59 14.79
C THR A 38 -27.28 7.65 13.58
N LYS A 39 -27.70 8.16 12.41
CA LYS A 39 -27.68 7.39 11.15
C LYS A 39 -26.26 7.15 10.66
N ASN A 40 -25.38 8.14 10.78
CA ASN A 40 -23.97 7.99 10.38
C ASN A 40 -23.14 7.19 11.38
N TYR A 41 -23.41 7.29 12.69
CA TYR A 41 -22.75 6.47 13.73
C TYR A 41 -23.09 4.99 13.56
N SER A 42 -24.34 4.65 13.25
CA SER A 42 -24.71 3.26 12.98
C SER A 42 -24.08 2.74 11.69
N ALA A 43 -24.06 3.53 10.61
CA ALA A 43 -23.37 3.18 9.36
C ALA A 43 -21.83 3.06 9.52
N LEU A 44 -21.19 3.98 10.25
CA LEU A 44 -19.76 3.95 10.58
C LEU A 44 -19.42 2.78 11.50
N LYS A 45 -20.27 2.48 12.50
CA LYS A 45 -20.10 1.35 13.40
C LYS A 45 -20.26 0.03 12.64
N LEU A 46 -21.23 -0.09 11.74
CA LEU A 46 -21.41 -1.28 10.90
C LEU A 46 -20.24 -1.46 9.91
N LYS A 47 -19.77 -0.38 9.27
CA LYS A 47 -18.60 -0.41 8.38
C LYS A 47 -17.31 -0.76 9.15
N SER A 48 -17.11 -0.16 10.32
CA SER A 48 -15.98 -0.45 11.20
C SER A 48 -15.99 -1.88 11.72
N ILE A 49 -17.16 -2.42 12.12
CA ILE A 49 -17.30 -3.82 12.56
C ILE A 49 -16.99 -4.78 11.42
N ASN A 50 -17.46 -4.49 10.19
CA ASN A 50 -17.16 -5.32 9.03
C ASN A 50 -15.68 -5.26 8.66
N GLU A 51 -15.07 -4.07 8.68
CA GLU A 51 -13.62 -3.92 8.49
C GLU A 51 -12.84 -4.67 9.57
N LEU A 52 -13.25 -4.58 10.84
CA LEU A 52 -12.64 -5.32 11.95
C LEU A 52 -12.77 -6.84 11.77
N ASN A 53 -13.92 -7.31 11.33
CA ASN A 53 -14.15 -8.73 11.05
C ASN A 53 -13.27 -9.22 9.90
N ASP A 54 -13.11 -8.41 8.84
CA ASP A 54 -12.22 -8.73 7.73
C ASP A 54 -10.76 -8.75 8.18
N PHE A 55 -10.32 -7.77 8.98
CA PHE A 55 -9.00 -7.76 9.60
C PHE A 55 -8.80 -9.02 10.47
N LEU A 56 -9.72 -9.29 11.40
CA LEU A 56 -9.64 -10.45 12.30
C LEU A 56 -9.60 -11.76 11.52
N LYS A 57 -10.45 -11.93 10.50
CA LYS A 57 -10.47 -13.12 9.67
C LYS A 57 -9.12 -13.34 8.98
N SER A 58 -8.52 -12.28 8.42
CA SER A 58 -7.18 -12.37 7.82
C SER A 58 -6.10 -12.72 8.84
N TYR A 59 -6.13 -12.13 10.04
CA TYR A 59 -5.19 -12.47 11.10
C TYR A 59 -5.38 -13.91 11.61
N PHE A 60 -6.62 -14.38 11.76
CA PHE A 60 -6.90 -15.76 12.16
C PHE A 60 -6.39 -16.77 11.13
N ILE A 61 -6.55 -16.51 9.84
CA ILE A 61 -6.01 -17.38 8.78
C ILE A 61 -4.48 -17.43 8.84
N MET A 62 -3.82 -16.29 9.03
CA MET A 62 -2.36 -16.24 9.22
C MET A 62 -1.91 -17.03 10.45
N ILE A 63 -2.53 -16.80 11.61
CA ILE A 63 -2.21 -17.48 12.87
C ILE A 63 -2.46 -18.99 12.75
N THR A 64 -3.58 -19.38 12.15
CA THR A 64 -3.92 -20.79 11.96
C THR A 64 -2.89 -21.49 11.09
N ASN A 65 -2.48 -20.88 9.97
CA ASN A 65 -1.43 -21.45 9.12
C ASN A 65 -0.11 -21.58 9.90
N SER A 66 0.28 -20.57 10.66
CA SER A 66 1.49 -20.63 11.50
C SER A 66 1.41 -21.73 12.56
N VAL A 67 0.26 -21.90 13.22
CA VAL A 67 0.05 -22.96 14.23
C VAL A 67 0.07 -24.35 13.60
N VAL A 68 -0.57 -24.53 12.44
CA VAL A 68 -0.54 -25.80 11.71
C VAL A 68 0.88 -26.17 11.31
N ILE A 69 1.66 -25.21 10.82
CA ILE A 69 3.08 -25.40 10.47
C ILE A 69 3.91 -25.75 11.71
N LEU A 70 3.65 -25.10 12.85
CA LEU A 70 4.32 -25.39 14.12
C LEU A 70 4.01 -26.81 14.63
N ILE A 71 2.76 -27.25 14.52
CA ILE A 71 2.34 -28.61 14.91
C ILE A 71 2.98 -29.65 13.97
N LEU A 72 2.96 -29.41 12.66
CA LEU A 72 3.61 -30.28 11.68
C LEU A 72 5.13 -30.35 11.87
N SER A 73 5.76 -29.23 12.28
CA SER A 73 7.20 -29.16 12.56
C SER A 73 7.61 -29.99 13.78
N LYS A 74 6.71 -30.23 14.75
CA LYS A 74 7.00 -31.05 15.94
C LYS A 74 6.99 -32.57 15.66
N LEU A 75 6.62 -33.01 14.46
CA LEU A 75 6.70 -34.42 14.07
C LEU A 75 8.17 -34.80 13.78
N PRO A 76 8.75 -35.78 14.50
CA PRO A 76 10.20 -36.06 14.46
C PRO A 76 10.73 -36.53 13.10
N VAL A 77 9.87 -36.99 12.19
CA VAL A 77 10.26 -37.48 10.85
C VAL A 77 9.81 -36.53 9.74
N VAL A 78 8.64 -35.92 9.88
CA VAL A 78 8.04 -35.06 8.84
C VAL A 78 8.42 -33.59 9.05
N GLY A 79 8.65 -33.17 10.29
CA GLY A 79 8.85 -31.77 10.66
C GLY A 79 10.13 -31.14 10.09
N SER A 80 11.18 -31.93 9.90
CA SER A 80 12.44 -31.50 9.27
C SER A 80 12.26 -31.19 7.77
N PHE A 81 11.38 -31.92 7.08
CA PHE A 81 11.13 -31.73 5.64
C PHE A 81 10.00 -30.73 5.34
N VAL A 82 9.07 -30.52 6.29
CA VAL A 82 7.96 -29.58 6.13
C VAL A 82 8.48 -28.16 5.88
N ILE A 83 9.46 -27.72 6.65
CA ILE A 83 9.99 -26.35 6.55
C ILE A 83 10.66 -26.07 5.19
N PRO A 84 11.66 -26.86 4.73
CA PRO A 84 12.26 -26.63 3.41
C PRO A 84 11.24 -26.80 2.29
N PHE A 85 10.25 -27.68 2.44
CA PHE A 85 9.16 -27.83 1.47
C PHE A 85 8.27 -26.57 1.40
N PHE A 86 7.86 -26.02 2.54
CA PHE A 86 7.08 -24.78 2.58
C PHE A 86 7.88 -23.58 2.04
N THR A 87 9.16 -23.47 2.42
CA THR A 87 10.05 -22.43 1.89
C THR A 87 10.19 -22.56 0.37
N PHE A 88 10.37 -23.78 -0.13
CA PHE A 88 10.42 -24.05 -1.57
C PHE A 88 9.11 -23.68 -2.27
N GLN A 89 7.97 -24.06 -1.71
CA GLN A 89 6.67 -23.74 -2.31
C GLN A 89 6.47 -22.22 -2.40
N HIS A 90 6.76 -21.50 -1.32
CA HIS A 90 6.66 -20.05 -1.30
C HIS A 90 7.65 -19.43 -2.29
N LEU A 91 8.92 -19.79 -2.27
CA LEU A 91 9.91 -19.22 -3.19
C LEU A 91 9.62 -19.55 -4.65
N ASN A 92 9.19 -20.78 -4.94
CA ASN A 92 8.96 -21.24 -6.31
C ASN A 92 7.82 -20.48 -6.99
N SER A 93 6.81 -20.09 -6.23
CA SER A 93 5.72 -19.25 -6.74
C SER A 93 6.16 -17.82 -7.10
N TYR A 94 7.31 -17.35 -6.63
CA TYR A 94 7.69 -15.93 -6.72
C TYR A 94 9.01 -15.65 -7.43
N ILE A 95 10.03 -16.50 -7.25
CA ILE A 95 11.40 -16.26 -7.74
C ILE A 95 11.77 -17.28 -8.84
N GLY A 96 10.90 -18.27 -9.09
CA GLY A 96 11.09 -19.30 -10.09
C GLY A 96 11.93 -20.48 -9.59
N THR A 97 11.90 -21.56 -10.36
CA THR A 97 12.45 -22.87 -10.00
C THR A 97 13.95 -22.87 -9.63
N PRO A 98 14.87 -22.18 -10.35
CA PRO A 98 16.31 -22.36 -10.11
C PRO A 98 16.78 -21.80 -8.76
N TYR A 99 16.33 -20.60 -8.38
CA TYR A 99 16.70 -19.99 -7.10
C TYR A 99 16.04 -20.70 -5.91
N SER A 100 14.81 -21.19 -6.11
CA SER A 100 14.06 -21.93 -5.10
C SER A 100 14.73 -23.25 -4.76
N ILE A 101 15.28 -23.95 -5.76
CA ILE A 101 16.11 -25.15 -5.56
C ILE A 101 17.39 -24.79 -4.80
N GLY A 102 18.05 -23.67 -5.13
CA GLY A 102 19.25 -23.23 -4.43
C GLY A 102 19.01 -22.99 -2.94
N VAL A 103 17.93 -22.28 -2.59
CA VAL A 103 17.55 -22.03 -1.19
C VAL A 103 17.12 -23.31 -0.48
N LEU A 104 16.39 -24.21 -1.16
CA LEU A 104 16.07 -25.53 -0.63
C LEU A 104 17.35 -26.32 -0.30
N LEU A 105 18.34 -26.35 -1.20
CA LEU A 105 19.57 -27.11 -1.03
C LEU A 105 20.43 -26.57 0.12
N ILE A 106 20.51 -25.24 0.24
CA ILE A 106 21.14 -24.57 1.39
C ILE A 106 20.39 -24.91 2.68
N THR A 107 19.06 -24.82 2.66
CA THR A 107 18.24 -25.12 3.84
C THR A 107 18.45 -26.57 4.29
N ILE A 108 18.44 -27.54 3.37
CA ILE A 108 18.68 -28.97 3.66
C ILE A 108 20.11 -29.22 4.16
N LEU A 109 21.11 -28.50 3.66
CA LEU A 109 22.49 -28.62 4.17
C LEU A 109 22.63 -28.11 5.60
N PHE A 110 21.95 -27.02 5.95
CA PHE A 110 21.97 -26.44 7.30
C PHE A 110 21.01 -27.15 8.28
N LEU A 111 20.02 -27.90 7.76
CA LEU A 111 19.00 -28.65 8.51
C LEU A 111 19.59 -29.72 9.43
N ASN A 112 20.77 -30.27 9.09
CA ASN A 112 21.31 -31.44 9.75
C ASN A 112 21.74 -31.19 11.22
N ASN A 113 21.79 -29.93 11.69
CA ASN A 113 22.32 -29.62 13.02
C ASN A 113 21.47 -28.68 13.90
N HIS A 114 20.41 -27.99 13.42
CA HIS A 114 19.70 -27.03 14.27
C HIS A 114 18.26 -26.70 13.82
N SER A 115 17.27 -27.29 14.50
CA SER A 115 15.82 -27.05 14.29
C SER A 115 15.36 -25.59 14.54
N GLN A 116 16.21 -24.71 15.06
CA GLN A 116 15.83 -23.34 15.45
C GLN A 116 16.03 -22.30 14.33
N TYR A 117 16.94 -22.53 13.38
CA TYR A 117 17.24 -21.53 12.35
C TYR A 117 16.19 -21.49 11.23
N ASP A 118 15.51 -22.61 11.01
CA ASP A 118 14.53 -22.78 9.95
C ASP A 118 13.30 -21.86 10.08
N LEU A 119 12.77 -21.72 11.30
CA LEU A 119 11.64 -20.83 11.57
C LEU A 119 12.04 -19.36 11.40
N SER A 120 13.28 -19.02 11.73
CA SER A 120 13.78 -17.65 11.60
C SER A 120 13.87 -17.21 10.14
N LEU A 121 14.16 -18.14 9.22
CA LEU A 121 14.25 -17.84 7.78
C LEU A 121 12.87 -17.64 7.16
N ILE A 122 11.89 -18.51 7.44
CA ILE A 122 10.52 -18.29 6.95
C ILE A 122 9.98 -16.98 7.51
N ASN A 123 10.15 -16.75 8.81
CA ASN A 123 9.63 -15.56 9.46
C ASN A 123 10.29 -14.28 8.90
N SER A 124 11.59 -14.30 8.63
CA SER A 124 12.28 -13.15 8.02
C SER A 124 11.78 -12.87 6.61
N ILE A 125 11.63 -13.89 5.76
CA ILE A 125 11.09 -13.75 4.39
C ILE A 125 9.67 -13.17 4.42
N LEU A 126 8.82 -13.67 5.31
CA LEU A 126 7.45 -13.16 5.48
C LEU A 126 7.46 -11.72 5.99
N CYS A 127 8.32 -11.40 6.96
CA CYS A 127 8.44 -10.06 7.53
C CYS A 127 8.90 -9.05 6.47
N ILE A 128 9.95 -9.38 5.70
CA ILE A 128 10.43 -8.57 4.58
C ILE A 128 9.29 -8.29 3.59
N ARG A 129 8.51 -9.30 3.23
CA ARG A 129 7.39 -9.13 2.30
C ARG A 129 6.30 -8.20 2.86
N THR A 130 5.93 -8.37 4.13
CA THR A 130 4.94 -7.49 4.77
C THR A 130 5.44 -6.05 4.88
N LEU A 131 6.73 -5.87 5.11
CA LEU A 131 7.37 -4.56 5.20
C LEU A 131 7.35 -3.85 3.84
N LEU A 132 7.72 -4.56 2.77
CA LEU A 132 7.68 -4.03 1.41
C LEU A 132 6.28 -3.59 1.01
N ILE A 133 5.28 -4.45 1.21
CA ILE A 133 3.88 -4.11 0.89
C ILE A 133 3.44 -2.86 1.66
N SER A 134 3.88 -2.72 2.92
CA SER A 134 3.55 -1.55 3.75
C SER A 134 4.17 -0.26 3.17
N PHE A 135 5.43 -0.32 2.73
CA PHE A 135 6.12 0.81 2.09
C PHE A 135 5.56 1.20 0.73
N LEU A 136 4.96 0.25 0.00
CA LEU A 136 4.37 0.49 -1.33
C LEU A 136 2.88 0.85 -1.27
N ASN A 137 2.23 0.62 -0.14
CA ASN A 137 0.83 0.97 0.09
C ASN A 137 0.46 2.43 -0.26
N PRO A 138 1.23 3.47 0.11
CA PRO A 138 0.89 4.85 -0.25
C PRO A 138 0.88 5.08 -1.76
N TYR A 139 1.71 4.38 -2.53
CA TYR A 139 1.73 4.44 -3.99
C TYR A 139 0.51 3.73 -4.59
N PHE A 140 0.25 2.49 -4.19
CA PHE A 140 -0.88 1.70 -4.69
C PHE A 140 -2.26 2.24 -4.32
N LYS A 141 -2.35 3.18 -3.38
CA LYS A 141 -3.58 3.93 -3.06
C LYS A 141 -3.88 5.05 -4.04
N LYS A 142 -2.86 5.59 -4.70
CA LYS A 142 -3.01 6.70 -5.67
C LYS A 142 -3.44 6.22 -7.05
N LEU A 143 -3.24 4.95 -7.36
CA LEU A 143 -3.43 4.37 -8.69
C LEU A 143 -4.52 3.28 -8.67
N PRO A 144 -5.34 3.15 -9.72
CA PRO A 144 -6.46 2.20 -9.78
C PRO A 144 -6.03 0.76 -10.06
N PHE A 145 -4.99 0.25 -9.40
CA PHE A 145 -4.52 -1.13 -9.57
C PHE A 145 -5.51 -2.15 -8.98
N ASN A 146 -5.79 -3.20 -9.74
CA ASN A 146 -6.45 -4.40 -9.24
C ASN A 146 -5.50 -5.27 -8.39
N LYS A 147 -6.02 -6.09 -7.49
CA LYS A 147 -5.21 -6.97 -6.60
C LYS A 147 -4.24 -7.85 -7.40
N ASN A 148 -4.73 -8.50 -8.45
CA ASN A 148 -3.92 -9.36 -9.32
C ASN A 148 -2.85 -8.58 -10.12
N GLN A 149 -3.07 -7.29 -10.40
CA GLN A 149 -2.09 -6.44 -11.08
C GLN A 149 -1.00 -6.01 -10.09
N LYS A 150 -1.36 -5.68 -8.84
CA LYS A 150 -0.38 -5.37 -7.77
C LYS A 150 0.57 -6.54 -7.54
N ASP A 151 0.03 -7.75 -7.39
CA ASP A 151 0.85 -8.94 -7.14
C ASP A 151 1.80 -9.22 -8.32
N ARG A 152 1.34 -9.08 -9.57
CA ARG A 152 2.19 -9.20 -10.76
C ARG A 152 3.29 -8.14 -10.81
N TRP A 153 2.94 -6.89 -10.54
CA TRP A 153 3.90 -5.78 -10.51
C TRP A 153 5.00 -6.01 -9.46
N ILE A 154 4.63 -6.51 -8.27
CA ILE A 154 5.58 -6.81 -7.19
C ILE A 154 6.48 -7.98 -7.58
N ASN A 155 5.91 -9.04 -8.15
CA ASN A 155 6.65 -10.24 -8.55
C ASN A 155 7.68 -9.94 -9.65
N ASN A 156 7.35 -9.07 -10.61
CA ASN A 156 8.32 -8.71 -11.66
C ASN A 156 9.52 -7.92 -11.12
N ARG A 157 9.33 -7.17 -10.02
CA ARG A 157 10.37 -6.34 -9.40
C ARG A 157 10.92 -6.98 -8.13
N ILE A 158 10.77 -8.29 -7.99
CA ILE A 158 11.05 -8.97 -6.73
C ILE A 158 12.52 -8.87 -6.32
N GLY A 159 13.45 -8.91 -7.27
CA GLY A 159 14.89 -8.81 -6.98
C GLY A 159 15.26 -7.48 -6.32
N ILE A 160 14.87 -6.36 -6.94
CA ILE A 160 15.18 -5.02 -6.41
C ILE A 160 14.43 -4.74 -5.11
N LEU A 161 13.16 -5.18 -5.03
CA LEU A 161 12.31 -4.98 -3.86
C LEU A 161 12.80 -5.79 -2.66
N TYR A 162 13.15 -7.06 -2.84
CA TYR A 162 13.67 -7.87 -1.72
C TYR A 162 15.02 -7.36 -1.22
N GLY A 163 15.93 -6.91 -2.09
CA GLY A 163 17.18 -6.29 -1.65
C GLY A 163 16.95 -5.05 -0.77
N PHE A 164 16.05 -4.18 -1.22
CA PHE A 164 15.60 -3.01 -0.44
C PHE A 164 14.96 -3.43 0.90
N GLY A 165 14.07 -4.41 0.87
CA GLY A 165 13.35 -4.89 2.06
C GLY A 165 14.27 -5.55 3.09
N ILE A 166 15.28 -6.31 2.66
CA ILE A 166 16.28 -6.93 3.54
C ILE A 166 17.07 -5.85 4.28
N PHE A 167 17.49 -4.78 3.57
CA PHE A 167 18.21 -3.66 4.18
C PHE A 167 17.39 -3.00 5.30
N PHE A 168 16.13 -2.68 5.04
CA PHE A 168 15.25 -2.08 6.04
C PHE A 168 14.84 -3.05 7.16
N TYR A 169 14.72 -4.35 6.88
CA TYR A 169 14.45 -5.37 7.88
C TYR A 169 15.54 -5.40 8.97
N TYR A 170 16.82 -5.37 8.58
CA TYR A 170 17.91 -5.31 9.55
C TYR A 170 17.93 -4.00 10.36
N LEU A 171 17.61 -2.87 9.73
CA LEU A 171 17.56 -1.57 10.42
C LEU A 171 16.40 -1.48 11.42
N ILE A 172 15.23 -2.03 11.09
CA ILE A 172 14.04 -1.99 11.97
C ILE A 172 14.21 -2.92 13.18
N ASN A 173 14.96 -4.01 13.03
CA ASN A 173 15.24 -4.93 14.14
C ASN A 173 16.12 -4.30 15.24
N ILE A 174 16.69 -3.11 15.02
CA ILE A 174 17.41 -2.36 16.06
C ILE A 174 16.38 -1.74 17.02
N PRO A 175 16.37 -2.12 18.31
CA PRO A 175 15.44 -1.56 19.28
C PRO A 175 15.62 -0.03 19.40
N PHE A 176 14.54 0.67 19.76
CA PHE A 176 14.43 2.14 19.89
C PHE A 176 14.38 2.96 18.60
N ILE A 177 14.94 2.48 17.49
CA ILE A 177 15.03 3.25 16.23
C ILE A 177 13.99 2.82 15.17
N GLY A 178 13.33 1.67 15.35
CA GLY A 178 12.44 1.08 14.35
C GLY A 178 11.33 1.99 13.81
N PHE A 179 10.73 2.86 14.64
CA PHE A 179 9.71 3.82 14.18
C PHE A 179 10.26 4.86 13.19
N VAL A 180 11.44 5.41 13.47
CA VAL A 180 12.09 6.40 12.59
C VAL A 180 12.49 5.75 11.27
N ILE A 181 13.03 4.54 11.33
CA ILE A 181 13.39 3.76 10.15
C ILE A 181 12.17 3.42 9.30
N TYR A 182 11.03 3.11 9.93
CA TYR A 182 9.80 2.84 9.19
C TYR A 182 9.37 4.06 8.35
N GLY A 183 9.38 5.26 8.94
CA GLY A 183 9.09 6.50 8.20
C GLY A 183 10.12 6.80 7.10
N LEU A 184 11.40 6.53 7.36
CA LEU A 184 12.46 6.67 6.36
C LEU A 184 12.29 5.66 5.21
N GLY A 185 11.86 4.44 5.51
CA GLY A 185 11.57 3.39 4.54
C GLY A 185 10.40 3.76 3.63
N GLU A 186 9.33 4.31 4.18
CA GLU A 186 8.19 4.81 3.40
C GLU A 186 8.56 6.00 2.50
N ALA A 187 9.44 6.90 2.98
CA ALA A 187 9.96 7.98 2.14
C ALA A 187 10.90 7.46 1.03
N SER A 188 11.80 6.54 1.38
CA SER A 188 12.76 5.95 0.46
C SER A 188 12.10 5.09 -0.61
N SER A 189 11.01 4.38 -0.28
CA SER A 189 10.25 3.59 -1.25
C SER A 189 9.62 4.49 -2.31
N GLY A 190 9.17 5.69 -1.94
CA GLY A 190 8.68 6.69 -2.88
C GLY A 190 9.71 7.02 -3.95
N TYR A 191 10.97 7.27 -3.55
CA TYR A 191 12.06 7.49 -4.50
C TYR A 191 12.41 6.24 -5.31
N LEU A 192 12.47 5.07 -4.66
CA LEU A 192 12.72 3.80 -5.34
C LEU A 192 11.70 3.55 -6.46
N ILE A 193 10.42 3.78 -6.18
CA ILE A 193 9.32 3.61 -7.15
C ILE A 193 9.54 4.49 -8.37
N THR A 194 9.93 5.76 -8.20
CA THR A 194 10.25 6.65 -9.34
C THR A 194 11.44 6.20 -10.18
N LYS A 195 12.23 5.23 -9.71
CA LYS A 195 13.36 4.66 -10.45
C LYS A 195 13.06 3.32 -11.11
N ILE A 196 11.99 2.64 -10.69
CA ILE A 196 11.63 1.30 -11.18
C ILE A 196 10.28 1.30 -11.91
N THR A 197 9.67 2.45 -12.11
CA THR A 197 8.35 2.63 -12.72
C THR A 197 8.37 3.90 -13.54
N ASP A 198 7.76 3.83 -14.71
CA ASP A 198 7.59 4.99 -15.57
C ASP A 198 6.53 5.93 -14.99
N GLU A 199 6.56 7.18 -15.45
CA GLU A 199 5.61 8.18 -14.98
C GLU A 199 4.18 7.83 -15.44
N PRO A 200 3.19 7.80 -14.52
CA PRO A 200 1.82 7.56 -14.92
C PRO A 200 1.32 8.72 -15.78
N PRO A 201 0.45 8.45 -16.78
CA PRO A 201 -0.12 9.50 -17.62
C PRO A 201 -0.83 10.57 -16.76
N PRO A 202 -0.79 11.85 -17.16
CA PRO A 202 -1.26 12.96 -16.34
C PRO A 202 -2.76 12.82 -16.03
N ILE A 203 -3.06 12.61 -14.75
CA ILE A 203 -4.41 12.38 -14.23
C ILE A 203 -5.13 13.73 -14.08
N ARG A 204 -5.49 14.38 -15.19
CA ARG A 204 -6.35 15.58 -15.19
C ARG A 204 -7.78 15.15 -15.50
N GLU A 205 -8.49 14.70 -14.46
CA GLU A 205 -9.86 14.15 -14.50
C GLU A 205 -9.97 12.85 -15.30
N TYR A 206 -10.42 11.77 -14.65
CA TYR A 206 -10.69 10.49 -15.29
C TYR A 206 -11.88 10.63 -16.26
N LYS A 207 -11.62 11.08 -17.50
CA LYS A 207 -12.59 11.00 -18.60
C LYS A 207 -12.50 9.61 -19.21
N GLY A 208 -13.60 9.11 -19.79
CA GLY A 208 -13.70 7.73 -20.26
C GLY A 208 -12.61 7.28 -21.27
N SER A 209 -11.98 8.21 -21.98
CA SER A 209 -10.81 7.96 -22.84
C SER A 209 -9.51 7.70 -22.07
N ASP A 210 -9.38 8.32 -20.90
CA ASP A 210 -8.13 8.35 -20.12
C ASP A 210 -8.00 7.11 -19.23
N ILE A 211 -9.13 6.43 -18.94
CA ILE A 211 -9.17 5.17 -18.20
C ILE A 211 -8.51 4.04 -19.00
N ASN A 212 -8.71 4.01 -20.32
CA ASN A 212 -8.09 3.01 -21.18
C ASN A 212 -6.57 3.21 -21.24
N ALA A 213 -6.11 4.46 -21.41
CA ALA A 213 -4.69 4.80 -21.38
C ALA A 213 -4.01 4.42 -20.06
N ILE A 214 -4.71 4.55 -18.92
CA ILE A 214 -4.20 4.13 -17.62
C ILE A 214 -4.13 2.61 -17.50
N ASN A 215 -5.12 1.88 -18.02
CA ASN A 215 -5.09 0.42 -18.02
C ASN A 215 -3.96 -0.11 -18.90
N ASP A 216 -3.76 0.48 -20.09
CA ASP A 216 -2.67 0.13 -21.00
C ASP A 216 -1.31 0.36 -20.32
N TRP A 217 -1.14 1.50 -19.63
CA TRP A 217 0.05 1.79 -18.83
C TRP A 217 0.23 0.83 -17.65
N ILE A 218 -0.84 0.47 -16.94
CA ILE A 218 -0.77 -0.53 -15.84
C ILE A 218 -0.30 -1.88 -16.40
N GLU A 219 -0.76 -2.26 -17.59
CA GLU A 219 -0.38 -3.51 -18.23
C GLU A 219 1.08 -3.51 -18.68
N SER A 220 1.59 -2.40 -19.24
CA SER A 220 3.02 -2.27 -19.57
C SER A 220 3.89 -2.37 -18.32
N GLU A 221 3.49 -1.70 -17.24
CA GLU A 221 4.18 -1.76 -15.94
C GLU A 221 4.14 -3.17 -15.29
N CYS A 222 3.10 -3.94 -15.58
CA CYS A 222 2.97 -5.32 -15.13
C CYS A 222 3.76 -6.33 -15.99
N ASN A 223 4.40 -5.91 -17.08
CA ASN A 223 5.22 -6.74 -17.97
C ASN A 223 6.70 -6.30 -18.01
N TRP A 224 7.15 -5.61 -16.95
CA TRP A 224 8.48 -4.99 -16.77
C TRP A 224 9.70 -5.82 -17.22
N THR A 225 9.67 -7.15 -17.13
CA THR A 225 10.84 -8.00 -17.40
C THR A 225 11.23 -8.08 -18.88
N GLN A 226 10.29 -7.88 -19.80
CA GLN A 226 10.51 -8.21 -21.21
C GLN A 226 11.45 -7.22 -21.93
N ASP A 227 11.42 -5.94 -21.53
CA ASP A 227 12.24 -4.87 -22.12
C ASP A 227 13.72 -4.98 -21.69
N TYR A 228 13.99 -5.33 -20.42
CA TYR A 228 15.37 -5.56 -19.95
C TYR A 228 15.97 -6.85 -20.48
N ASP A 229 15.19 -7.91 -20.65
CA ASP A 229 15.67 -9.16 -21.24
C ASP A 229 16.04 -8.96 -22.73
N GLU A 230 15.30 -8.13 -23.46
CA GLU A 230 15.64 -7.74 -24.83
C GLU A 230 16.88 -6.84 -24.87
N GLN A 231 16.97 -5.80 -24.04
CA GLN A 231 18.16 -4.96 -23.95
C GLN A 231 19.42 -5.72 -23.50
N MET A 232 19.28 -6.66 -22.57
CA MET A 232 20.38 -7.52 -22.12
C MET A 232 20.79 -8.51 -23.20
N LYS A 233 19.84 -9.07 -23.97
CA LYS A 233 20.16 -9.88 -25.15
C LYS A 233 20.89 -9.06 -26.21
N GLU A 234 20.42 -7.86 -26.52
CA GLU A 234 21.10 -6.97 -27.47
C GLU A 234 22.51 -6.58 -26.99
N MET A 235 22.68 -6.32 -25.68
CA MET A 235 24.01 -6.07 -25.11
C MET A 235 24.92 -7.30 -25.19
N ILE A 236 24.40 -8.50 -24.88
CA ILE A 236 25.16 -9.75 -24.98
C ILE A 236 25.53 -10.04 -26.44
N ASP A 237 24.59 -9.88 -27.37
CA ASP A 237 24.81 -10.08 -28.81
C ASP A 237 25.77 -9.01 -29.38
N SER A 238 25.79 -7.81 -28.82
CA SER A 238 26.78 -6.78 -29.17
C SER A 238 28.19 -7.07 -28.61
N PHE A 239 28.27 -7.81 -27.50
CA PHE A 239 29.55 -8.23 -26.90
C PHE A 239 30.07 -9.52 -27.56
N VAL A 240 29.19 -10.42 -27.99
CA VAL A 240 29.52 -11.60 -28.79
C VAL A 240 29.65 -11.18 -30.27
N MET A 241 30.78 -10.57 -30.62
CA MET A 241 31.10 -10.25 -32.01
C MET A 241 31.05 -11.53 -32.87
N PRO A 242 30.32 -11.56 -33.99
CA PRO A 242 30.34 -12.69 -34.90
C PRO A 242 31.65 -12.69 -35.67
N GLY A 243 32.61 -13.49 -35.20
CA GLY A 243 33.79 -13.89 -35.97
C GLY A 243 35.12 -13.37 -35.44
N GLU A 244 35.70 -14.11 -34.50
CA GLU A 244 37.14 -14.44 -34.51
C GLU A 244 37.32 -15.86 -33.96
N PHE A 245 37.08 -16.85 -34.83
CA PHE A 245 37.75 -18.16 -34.83
C PHE A 245 38.00 -18.55 -36.29
#